data_AF-A0A1Z9EHC3-F1
#
_entry.id   AF-A0A1Z9EHC3-F1
#
_cell.length_a   1.000
_cell.length_b   1.000
_cell.length_c   1.000
_cell.angle_alpha   90.00
_cell.angle_beta   90.00
_cell.angle_gamma   90.00
#
_symmetry.space_group_name_H-M   'P 1'
#
loop_
_entity.id
_entity.type
_entity.pdbx_description
1 polymer ?
#
loop_
_entity_poly.entity_id
_entity_poly.type
_entity_poly.pdbx_seq_one_letter_code
_entity_poly.pdbx_strand_id
1 'polypeptide(L)'
;VPHPQNSPVEYAFIAGGCVGSFGTQLGCNWRAPEVGLWMDFEDFDGDGQPDSGTTGNENGGRSSYIHYAEPVDEMVDATHLGYPAGKMHLTLLSTEVLDTTVGTGMSYLLDTTDYELYNGNVRFLPKLIHGWEIPFAEEHHIPGGEEWLLFSPHNADIQIFSTGQQGYPDNSHGGSWDGRIYLSSYHAGLWVIDIESMMLAGLGDENKTEVHAESTIGYHISHAEDGEPLDSSYYDFGWTPFIWAAEYHEGYTYLSCITTGLYIVQLDIDRPYIN
;
A
#
# COMPACT_ATOMS: atom_id res chain seq x y z
N VAL A 1 3.71 11.15 11.23
CA VAL A 1 3.14 12.52 11.22
C VAL A 1 3.90 13.32 10.18
N PRO A 2 3.27 13.79 9.09
CA PRO A 2 3.98 14.31 7.92
C PRO A 2 4.77 15.58 8.21
N HIS A 3 5.89 15.75 7.51
CA HIS A 3 6.76 16.92 7.51
C HIS A 3 6.38 17.86 6.35
N PRO A 4 5.74 19.02 6.60
CA PRO A 4 5.38 19.93 5.53
C PRO A 4 6.50 20.90 5.18
N GLN A 5 6.62 21.18 3.88
CA GLN A 5 7.61 22.09 3.29
C GLN A 5 7.27 23.59 3.48
N ASN A 6 6.04 23.94 3.88
CA ASN A 6 5.56 25.34 3.90
C ASN A 6 6.14 26.18 5.06
N SER A 7 6.35 25.60 6.26
CA SER A 7 7.07 26.23 7.38
C SER A 7 7.28 25.24 8.55
N PRO A 8 8.53 24.93 8.95
CA PRO A 8 8.81 24.12 10.13
C PRO A 8 8.20 24.67 11.43
N VAL A 9 7.99 25.99 11.50
CA VAL A 9 7.42 26.67 12.69
C VAL A 9 5.93 26.41 12.82
N GLU A 10 5.20 26.47 11.70
CA GLU A 10 3.76 26.22 11.67
C GLU A 10 3.47 24.74 11.94
N TYR A 11 4.31 23.84 11.40
CA TYR A 11 4.28 22.42 11.74
C TYR A 11 4.48 22.16 13.23
N ALA A 12 5.57 22.69 13.82
CA ALA A 12 5.90 22.45 15.22
C ALA A 12 4.76 22.91 16.14
N PHE A 13 4.04 23.96 15.77
CA PHE A 13 2.87 24.42 16.51
C PHE A 13 1.69 23.44 16.41
N ILE A 14 1.36 22.96 15.21
CA ILE A 14 0.22 22.06 14.97
C ILE A 14 0.51 20.64 15.48
N ALA A 15 1.66 20.07 15.12
CA ALA A 15 2.10 18.76 15.62
C ALA A 15 2.32 18.80 17.14
N GLY A 16 2.91 19.88 17.67
CA GLY A 16 3.07 20.10 19.10
C GLY A 16 1.74 20.17 19.85
N GLY A 17 0.72 20.82 19.26
CA GLY A 17 -0.64 20.81 19.78
C GLY A 17 -1.23 19.40 19.83
N CYS A 18 -1.04 18.61 18.77
CA CYS A 18 -1.53 17.23 18.70
C CYS A 18 -0.86 16.32 19.75
N VAL A 19 0.48 16.33 19.81
CA VAL A 19 1.28 15.60 20.82
C VAL A 19 0.91 16.06 22.24
N GLY A 20 0.86 17.37 22.48
CA GLY A 20 0.53 17.94 23.79
C GLY A 20 -0.90 17.64 24.24
N SER A 21 -1.79 17.33 23.30
CA SER A 21 -3.16 16.91 23.57
C SER A 21 -3.34 15.38 23.61
N PHE A 22 -2.26 14.61 23.59
CA PHE A 22 -2.28 13.13 23.59
C PHE A 22 -3.13 12.52 22.47
N GLY A 23 -3.09 13.07 21.26
CA GLY A 23 -3.86 12.51 20.15
C GLY A 23 -5.34 12.92 20.15
N THR A 24 -5.80 13.74 21.10
CA THR A 24 -7.22 14.11 21.20
C THR A 24 -7.60 15.14 20.15
N GLN A 25 -8.87 15.14 19.76
CA GLN A 25 -9.43 16.11 18.80
C GLN A 25 -9.34 17.58 19.29
N LEU A 26 -8.99 17.82 20.55
CA LEU A 26 -8.80 19.18 21.10
C LEU A 26 -7.50 19.84 20.63
N GLY A 27 -6.48 19.05 20.28
CA GLY A 27 -5.19 19.55 19.77
C GLY A 27 -4.74 18.90 18.46
N CYS A 28 -5.27 17.73 18.10
CA CYS A 28 -5.07 17.11 16.80
C CYS A 28 -6.17 17.54 15.82
N ASN A 29 -5.99 18.72 15.21
CA ASN A 29 -6.87 19.21 14.13
C ASN A 29 -6.44 18.66 12.75
N TRP A 30 -5.86 17.46 12.72
CA TRP A 30 -5.58 16.74 11.49
C TRP A 30 -6.87 16.02 11.09
N ARG A 31 -7.44 16.43 9.97
CA ARG A 31 -8.50 15.65 9.33
C ARG A 31 -8.04 15.37 7.92
N ALA A 32 -7.88 14.10 7.58
CA ALA A 32 -8.01 13.73 6.19
C ALA A 32 -9.37 14.30 5.70
N PRO A 33 -9.45 14.83 4.45
CA PRO A 33 -10.75 14.95 3.78
C PRO A 33 -11.54 13.66 4.03
N GLU A 34 -12.88 13.74 4.12
CA GLU A 34 -13.77 12.59 4.30
C GLU A 34 -13.15 11.34 3.68
N VAL A 35 -12.69 10.41 4.52
CA VAL A 35 -11.73 9.35 4.14
C VAL A 35 -12.22 8.59 2.91
N GLY A 36 -13.53 8.49 2.71
CA GLY A 36 -14.16 7.95 1.50
C GLY A 36 -13.85 8.65 0.16
N LEU A 37 -13.20 9.81 0.12
CA LEU A 37 -12.74 10.46 -1.12
C LEU A 37 -11.36 9.94 -1.59
N TRP A 38 -10.61 9.26 -0.70
CA TRP A 38 -9.27 8.77 -1.05
C TRP A 38 -9.29 7.42 -1.79
N MET A 39 -10.49 6.92 -2.05
CA MET A 39 -10.73 5.75 -2.89
C MET A 39 -11.23 6.11 -4.29
N ASP A 40 -11.50 7.40 -4.56
CA ASP A 40 -12.07 7.91 -5.82
C ASP A 40 -10.97 8.19 -6.87
N PHE A 41 -10.02 7.27 -7.05
CA PHE A 41 -8.84 7.50 -7.90
C PHE A 41 -8.79 6.66 -9.17
N GLU A 42 -9.34 5.44 -9.16
CA GLU A 42 -9.21 4.51 -10.28
C GLU A 42 -10.54 4.19 -10.94
N ASP A 43 -10.48 4.00 -12.25
CA ASP A 43 -11.56 3.61 -13.17
C ASP A 43 -11.03 2.41 -13.98
N PHE A 44 -11.16 1.21 -13.40
CA PHE A 44 -10.70 -0.05 -14.00
C PHE A 44 -11.67 -0.58 -15.05
N ASP A 45 -12.96 -0.25 -14.98
CA ASP A 45 -13.95 -0.68 -15.98
C ASP A 45 -14.05 0.27 -17.19
N GLY A 46 -13.44 1.46 -17.09
CA GLY A 46 -13.32 2.45 -18.15
C GLY A 46 -14.63 3.20 -18.41
N ASP A 47 -15.56 3.21 -17.47
CA ASP A 47 -16.85 3.88 -17.61
C ASP A 47 -16.79 5.40 -17.43
N GLY A 48 -15.62 5.92 -17.03
CA GLY A 48 -15.34 7.33 -16.80
C GLY A 48 -15.75 7.80 -15.41
N GLN A 49 -16.11 6.91 -14.49
CA GLN A 49 -16.34 7.16 -13.07
C GLN A 49 -15.34 6.36 -12.23
N PRO A 50 -14.94 6.88 -11.05
CA PRO A 50 -14.18 6.07 -10.11
C PRO A 50 -14.96 4.84 -9.63
N ASP A 51 -14.25 3.73 -9.48
CA ASP A 51 -14.72 2.42 -9.01
C ASP A 51 -15.03 2.35 -7.51
N SER A 52 -15.32 3.49 -6.90
CA SER A 52 -15.57 3.60 -5.47
C SER A 52 -17.08 3.51 -5.14
N GLY A 53 -17.42 3.00 -3.97
CA GLY A 53 -18.82 2.87 -3.53
C GLY A 53 -19.61 4.21 -3.43
N THR A 54 -18.95 5.37 -3.44
CA THR A 54 -19.56 6.71 -3.31
C THR A 54 -20.24 7.20 -4.59
N THR A 55 -19.91 6.63 -5.76
CA THR A 55 -20.49 7.01 -7.06
C THR A 55 -21.82 6.31 -7.36
N GLY A 56 -22.38 5.55 -6.39
CA GLY A 56 -23.72 4.98 -6.48
C GLY A 56 -23.81 3.70 -7.30
N ASN A 57 -22.67 3.04 -7.56
CA ASN A 57 -22.63 1.77 -8.26
C ASN A 57 -23.03 0.65 -7.28
N GLU A 58 -24.34 0.40 -7.12
CA GLU A 58 -24.87 -0.70 -6.29
C GLU A 58 -24.37 -2.08 -6.76
N ASN A 59 -23.72 -2.20 -7.93
CA ASN A 59 -23.00 -3.39 -8.42
C ASN A 59 -22.02 -3.03 -9.59
N GLY A 60 -20.89 -2.36 -9.35
CA GLY A 60 -19.92 -2.10 -10.44
C GLY A 60 -18.59 -1.47 -10.09
N GLY A 61 -18.48 -0.74 -8.98
CA GLY A 61 -17.20 -0.20 -8.51
C GLY A 61 -16.41 -1.25 -7.73
N ARG A 62 -15.22 -1.60 -8.20
CA ARG A 62 -14.40 -2.68 -7.63
C ARG A 62 -13.92 -2.40 -6.21
N SER A 63 -13.75 -1.13 -5.82
CA SER A 63 -13.33 -0.71 -4.47
C SER A 63 -14.52 -0.44 -3.55
N SER A 64 -14.63 -1.18 -2.44
CA SER A 64 -15.71 -1.00 -1.46
C SER A 64 -15.41 0.11 -0.45
N TYR A 65 -14.35 -0.07 0.35
CA TYR A 65 -13.93 0.87 1.39
C TYR A 65 -12.42 0.76 1.65
N ILE A 66 -11.87 1.79 2.29
CA ILE A 66 -10.46 1.81 2.71
C ILE A 66 -10.29 0.86 3.89
N HIS A 67 -9.57 -0.23 3.65
CA HIS A 67 -9.20 -1.18 4.69
C HIS A 67 -8.06 -0.61 5.53
N TYR A 68 -7.05 -0.05 4.85
CA TYR A 68 -5.80 0.36 5.46
C TYR A 68 -5.23 1.59 4.77
N ALA A 69 -4.58 2.47 5.52
CA ALA A 69 -3.79 3.56 4.97
C ALA A 69 -2.59 3.86 5.87
N GLU A 70 -1.41 3.92 5.26
CA GLU A 70 -0.14 4.09 5.97
C GLU A 70 0.78 5.08 5.27
N PRO A 71 1.28 6.10 5.98
CA PRO A 71 2.33 6.96 5.46
C PRO A 71 3.65 6.21 5.37
N VAL A 72 4.44 6.49 4.35
CA VAL A 72 5.84 6.10 4.33
C VAL A 72 6.59 6.92 5.38
N ASP A 73 7.33 6.25 6.26
CA ASP A 73 8.02 6.87 7.39
C ASP A 73 9.05 7.93 6.96
N GLU A 74 9.67 7.73 5.81
CA GLU A 74 10.66 8.62 5.24
C GLU A 74 10.12 9.39 4.03
N MET A 75 10.33 10.71 4.03
CA MET A 75 10.10 11.49 2.82
C MET A 75 11.26 11.31 1.84
N VAL A 76 10.92 11.04 0.59
CA VAL A 76 11.85 10.66 -0.48
C VAL A 76 12.06 11.79 -1.49
N ASP A 77 13.26 11.92 -2.04
CA ASP A 77 13.53 12.80 -3.19
C ASP A 77 13.48 11.95 -4.46
N ALA A 78 12.46 12.17 -5.29
CA ALA A 78 12.21 11.40 -6.52
C ALA A 78 12.61 12.17 -7.79
N THR A 79 13.49 13.18 -7.68
CA THR A 79 13.95 13.96 -8.83
C THR A 79 14.65 13.13 -9.90
N HIS A 80 15.32 12.04 -9.53
CA HIS A 80 15.95 11.13 -10.48
C HIS A 80 14.93 10.37 -11.35
N LEU A 81 13.71 10.20 -10.86
CA LEU A 81 12.58 9.64 -11.63
C LEU A 81 11.88 10.68 -12.51
N GLY A 82 12.13 11.97 -12.28
CA GLY A 82 11.50 13.08 -13.02
C GLY A 82 10.45 13.88 -12.24
N TYR A 83 10.26 13.62 -10.94
CA TYR A 83 9.39 14.42 -10.08
C TYR A 83 10.00 15.80 -9.75
N PRO A 84 9.17 16.78 -9.31
CA PRO A 84 9.66 18.09 -8.89
C PRO A 84 10.70 18.01 -7.77
N ALA A 85 11.62 18.98 -7.75
CA ALA A 85 12.64 19.07 -6.71
C ALA A 85 12.04 19.26 -5.32
N GLY A 86 12.46 18.42 -4.37
CA GLY A 86 11.99 18.44 -2.99
C GLY A 86 11.67 17.03 -2.49
N LYS A 87 11.47 16.93 -1.17
CA LYS A 87 11.09 15.67 -0.53
C LYS A 87 9.59 15.45 -0.62
N MET A 88 9.14 14.33 -1.13
CA MET A 88 7.74 13.92 -1.22
C MET A 88 7.35 13.08 -0.01
N HIS A 89 6.13 13.28 0.50
CA HIS A 89 5.52 12.41 1.50
C HIS A 89 4.57 11.46 0.77
N LEU A 90 4.86 10.17 0.87
CA LEU A 90 4.09 9.13 0.22
C LEU A 90 3.14 8.48 1.23
N THR A 91 2.00 7.99 0.74
CA THR A 91 1.05 7.23 1.54
C THR A 91 0.52 6.09 0.71
N LEU A 92 0.60 4.87 1.25
CA LEU A 92 -0.10 3.73 0.71
C LEU A 92 -1.52 3.71 1.26
N LEU A 93 -2.49 3.44 0.40
CA LEU A 93 -3.86 3.21 0.79
C LEU A 93 -4.36 1.93 0.15
N SER A 94 -4.88 1.00 0.92
CA SER A 94 -5.42 -0.27 0.43
C SER A 94 -6.93 -0.31 0.61
N THR A 95 -7.63 -0.81 -0.42
CA THR A 95 -9.08 -0.93 -0.44
C THR A 95 -9.49 -2.39 -0.49
N GLU A 96 -10.64 -2.70 0.11
CA GLU A 96 -11.30 -4.00 -0.14
C GLU A 96 -11.93 -4.02 -1.52
N VAL A 97 -11.87 -5.17 -2.19
CA VAL A 97 -12.59 -5.39 -3.45
C VAL A 97 -13.72 -6.41 -3.32
N LEU A 98 -14.79 -6.20 -4.08
CA LEU A 98 -16.00 -7.05 -4.01
C LEU A 98 -15.98 -8.23 -4.99
N ASP A 99 -15.15 -8.19 -6.04
CA ASP A 99 -15.03 -9.27 -7.03
C ASP A 99 -13.59 -9.45 -7.53
N THR A 100 -13.20 -10.72 -7.72
CA THR A 100 -11.84 -11.21 -8.00
C THR A 100 -11.59 -11.54 -9.46
N THR A 101 -12.56 -11.28 -10.36
CA THR A 101 -12.45 -11.62 -11.78
C THR A 101 -11.27 -10.95 -12.52
N VAL A 102 -10.64 -9.93 -11.91
CA VAL A 102 -9.44 -9.25 -12.43
C VAL A 102 -8.27 -9.25 -11.41
N GLY A 103 -8.53 -9.19 -10.10
CA GLY A 103 -7.50 -9.28 -9.04
C GLY A 103 -8.10 -9.29 -7.61
N THR A 104 -7.30 -9.61 -6.60
CA THR A 104 -7.78 -9.93 -5.22
C THR A 104 -7.46 -8.86 -4.16
N GLY A 105 -7.21 -7.63 -4.60
CA GLY A 105 -6.90 -6.51 -3.71
C GLY A 105 -6.26 -5.34 -4.45
N MET A 106 -6.64 -4.11 -4.07
CA MET A 106 -6.16 -2.88 -4.70
C MET A 106 -5.49 -1.97 -3.67
N SER A 107 -4.42 -1.32 -4.09
CA SER A 107 -3.73 -0.29 -3.31
C SER A 107 -3.41 0.92 -4.18
N TYR A 108 -3.37 2.11 -3.59
CA TYR A 108 -2.98 3.36 -4.24
C TYR A 108 -1.72 3.89 -3.58
N LEU A 109 -0.72 4.21 -4.39
CA LEU A 109 0.37 5.07 -3.95
C LEU A 109 -0.06 6.52 -4.16
N LEU A 110 -0.09 7.30 -3.08
CA LEU A 110 -0.50 8.69 -3.09
C LEU A 110 0.67 9.62 -2.75
N ASP A 111 0.75 10.74 -3.47
CA ASP A 111 1.49 11.92 -3.01
C ASP A 111 0.59 12.69 -2.03
N THR A 112 1.01 12.74 -0.76
CA THR A 112 0.32 13.47 0.31
C THR A 112 1.19 14.60 0.87
N THR A 113 2.12 15.12 0.05
CA THR A 113 3.00 16.24 0.40
C THR A 113 2.24 17.53 0.66
N ASP A 114 1.25 17.83 -0.18
CA ASP A 114 0.48 19.06 -0.10
C ASP A 114 -0.66 18.97 0.92
N TYR A 115 -0.92 20.10 1.57
CA TYR A 115 -2.04 20.26 2.50
C TYR A 115 -2.53 21.70 2.50
N GLU A 116 -3.77 21.89 2.94
CA GLU A 116 -4.39 23.19 3.15
C GLU A 116 -4.89 23.36 4.58
N LEU A 117 -5.03 24.63 5.00
CA LEU A 117 -5.75 24.98 6.22
C LEU A 117 -7.19 25.35 5.85
N TYR A 118 -8.13 24.49 6.23
CA TYR A 118 -9.55 24.70 5.99
C TYR A 118 -10.33 24.72 7.30
N ASN A 119 -10.95 25.87 7.60
CA ASN A 119 -11.70 26.09 8.85
C ASN A 119 -10.89 25.74 10.13
N GLY A 120 -9.59 26.06 10.14
CA GLY A 120 -8.70 25.78 11.27
C GLY A 120 -8.22 24.33 11.39
N ASN A 121 -8.55 23.48 10.42
CA ASN A 121 -8.06 22.10 10.33
C ASN A 121 -7.02 21.98 9.21
N VAL A 122 -6.05 21.08 9.41
CA VAL A 122 -5.13 20.66 8.35
C VAL A 122 -5.81 19.56 7.54
N ARG A 123 -5.84 19.74 6.22
CA ARG A 123 -6.41 18.81 5.26
C ARG A 123 -5.38 18.46 4.20
N PHE A 124 -5.05 17.19 4.03
CA PHE A 124 -4.19 16.75 2.91
C PHE A 124 -4.88 16.97 1.57
N LEU A 125 -4.06 17.24 0.56
CA LEU A 125 -4.44 17.30 -0.84
C LEU A 125 -3.82 16.09 -1.57
N PRO A 126 -4.32 14.86 -1.31
CA PRO A 126 -3.76 13.65 -1.89
C PRO A 126 -3.87 13.69 -3.40
N LYS A 127 -2.82 13.23 -4.08
CA LYS A 127 -2.81 13.02 -5.53
C LYS A 127 -2.44 11.57 -5.79
N LEU A 128 -3.17 10.90 -6.66
CA LEU A 128 -2.78 9.58 -7.12
C LEU A 128 -1.42 9.70 -7.83
N ILE A 129 -0.46 8.87 -7.41
CA ILE A 129 0.74 8.58 -8.19
C ILE A 129 0.41 7.44 -9.14
N HIS A 130 0.03 6.28 -8.59
CA HIS A 130 -0.34 5.11 -9.37
C HIS A 130 -1.16 4.14 -8.52
N GLY A 131 -2.11 3.43 -9.13
CA GLY A 131 -2.80 2.30 -8.51
C GLY A 131 -2.05 1.00 -8.72
N TRP A 132 -2.17 0.07 -7.79
CA TRP A 132 -1.61 -1.26 -7.92
C TRP A 132 -2.66 -2.28 -7.54
N GLU A 133 -2.75 -3.33 -8.35
CA GLU A 133 -3.59 -4.48 -8.07
C GLU A 133 -2.74 -5.74 -8.15
N ILE A 134 -3.06 -6.70 -7.29
CA ILE A 134 -2.45 -8.03 -7.30
C ILE A 134 -2.50 -8.59 -8.74
N PRO A 135 -1.34 -8.80 -9.38
CA PRO A 135 -1.31 -9.31 -10.75
C PRO A 135 -2.04 -10.65 -10.87
N PHE A 136 -2.88 -10.78 -11.89
CA PHE A 136 -3.50 -12.06 -12.23
C PHE A 136 -2.40 -13.07 -12.61
N ALA A 137 -2.29 -14.16 -11.86
CA ALA A 137 -1.55 -15.35 -12.30
C ALA A 137 -2.50 -16.55 -12.33
N GLU A 138 -2.22 -17.53 -13.19
CA GLU A 138 -3.08 -18.72 -13.38
C GLU A 138 -3.32 -19.50 -12.07
N GLU A 139 -2.46 -19.32 -11.06
CA GLU A 139 -2.55 -19.92 -9.72
C GLU A 139 -3.36 -19.07 -8.70
N HIS A 140 -3.82 -17.88 -9.08
CA HIS A 140 -4.51 -16.89 -8.22
C HIS A 140 -6.03 -16.80 -8.46
N HIS A 141 -6.66 -17.82 -9.04
CA HIS A 141 -8.11 -17.81 -9.17
C HIS A 141 -8.79 -18.16 -7.84
N ILE A 142 -9.19 -17.14 -7.08
CA ILE A 142 -10.11 -17.34 -5.97
C ILE A 142 -11.53 -17.33 -6.52
N PRO A 143 -12.26 -18.46 -6.50
CA PRO A 143 -13.61 -18.52 -7.01
C PRO A 143 -14.50 -17.56 -6.21
N GLY A 144 -15.22 -16.67 -6.90
CA GLY A 144 -16.18 -15.78 -6.27
C GLY A 144 -17.33 -16.56 -5.60
N GLY A 145 -18.00 -15.92 -4.63
CA GLY A 145 -19.25 -16.43 -4.05
C GLY A 145 -19.17 -16.92 -2.61
N GLU A 146 -17.99 -17.00 -1.99
CA GLU A 146 -17.85 -17.22 -0.55
C GLU A 146 -17.14 -16.03 0.11
N GLU A 147 -17.88 -15.36 1.00
CA GLU A 147 -17.48 -14.30 1.93
C GLU A 147 -17.04 -12.92 1.36
N TRP A 148 -17.74 -11.89 1.84
CA TRP A 148 -17.76 -10.52 1.32
C TRP A 148 -16.70 -9.60 1.97
N LEU A 149 -15.88 -10.12 2.87
CA LEU A 149 -15.06 -9.35 3.83
C LEU A 149 -13.54 -9.49 3.61
N LEU A 150 -13.12 -10.04 2.47
CA LEU A 150 -11.93 -10.88 2.49
C LEU A 150 -10.91 -10.62 1.37
N PHE A 151 -11.27 -9.98 0.26
CA PHE A 151 -10.33 -9.65 -0.82
C PHE A 151 -9.68 -8.29 -0.61
N SER A 152 -8.87 -8.17 0.43
CA SER A 152 -8.14 -6.94 0.70
C SER A 152 -6.68 -7.19 1.04
N PRO A 153 -5.78 -6.30 0.59
CA PRO A 153 -4.51 -6.14 1.26
C PRO A 153 -4.78 -5.71 2.70
N HIS A 154 -4.33 -6.52 3.64
CA HIS A 154 -4.74 -6.41 5.04
C HIS A 154 -3.81 -5.48 5.84
N ASN A 155 -2.53 -5.55 5.55
CA ASN A 155 -1.49 -4.75 6.19
C ASN A 155 -0.32 -4.63 5.23
N ALA A 156 0.41 -3.54 5.34
CA ALA A 156 1.69 -3.38 4.68
C ALA A 156 2.73 -2.99 5.73
N ASP A 157 3.99 -3.25 5.40
CA ASP A 157 5.11 -2.53 5.97
C ASP A 157 5.92 -1.93 4.83
N ILE A 158 6.53 -0.77 5.05
CA ILE A 158 7.17 0.01 3.99
C ILE A 158 8.59 0.36 4.42
N GLN A 159 9.57 -0.07 3.63
CA GLN A 159 10.97 0.22 3.88
C GLN A 159 11.57 1.07 2.77
N ILE A 160 12.22 2.17 3.17
CA ILE A 160 13.12 2.93 2.32
C ILE A 160 14.56 2.50 2.63
N PHE A 161 15.29 2.10 1.60
CA PHE A 161 16.68 1.68 1.68
C PHE A 161 17.58 2.80 1.20
N SER A 162 18.68 3.08 1.89
CA SER A 162 19.71 3.94 1.31
C SER A 162 20.56 3.16 0.30
N THR A 163 20.72 3.69 -0.92
CA THR A 163 21.46 3.04 -2.02
C THR A 163 22.61 3.91 -2.54
N GLY A 164 23.34 3.41 -3.54
CA GLY A 164 24.42 4.15 -4.21
C GLY A 164 25.74 4.20 -3.43
N GLN A 165 25.86 3.41 -2.36
CA GLN A 165 27.08 3.30 -1.53
C GLN A 165 27.70 1.90 -1.64
N GLN A 166 28.96 1.76 -1.24
CA GLN A 166 29.63 0.46 -1.27
C GLN A 166 28.91 -0.54 -0.35
N GLY A 167 28.43 -1.65 -0.92
CA GLY A 167 27.66 -2.67 -0.19
C GLY A 167 26.14 -2.44 -0.20
N TYR A 168 25.68 -1.29 -0.68
CA TYR A 168 24.28 -0.90 -0.79
C TYR A 168 23.97 -0.61 -2.26
N PRO A 169 23.78 -1.68 -3.07
CA PRO A 169 23.44 -1.53 -4.49
C PRO A 169 22.13 -0.78 -4.63
N ASP A 170 21.87 -0.27 -5.83
CA ASP A 170 20.55 0.18 -6.23
C ASP A 170 19.93 -0.95 -7.04
N ASN A 171 18.71 -1.37 -6.70
CA ASN A 171 18.03 -2.48 -7.38
C ASN A 171 16.78 -2.04 -8.13
N SER A 172 16.57 -0.73 -8.28
CA SER A 172 15.40 -0.16 -8.91
C SER A 172 15.81 0.82 -10.03
N HIS A 173 15.45 2.10 -9.93
CA HIS A 173 15.58 3.09 -11.01
C HIS A 173 16.72 4.10 -10.78
N GLY A 174 17.68 3.75 -9.93
CA GLY A 174 18.83 4.57 -9.61
C GLY A 174 18.56 5.58 -8.50
N GLY A 175 19.48 6.54 -8.35
CA GLY A 175 19.37 7.57 -7.32
C GLY A 175 20.12 7.19 -6.05
N SER A 176 19.49 7.39 -4.89
CA SER A 176 20.12 7.17 -3.58
C SER A 176 19.23 6.42 -2.60
N TRP A 177 18.09 5.92 -3.06
CA TRP A 177 17.20 5.09 -2.28
C TRP A 177 16.44 4.11 -3.16
N ASP A 178 16.15 2.92 -2.65
CA ASP A 178 15.11 2.01 -3.17
C ASP A 178 13.94 2.06 -2.17
N GLY A 179 12.69 1.94 -2.63
CA GLY A 179 11.53 1.83 -1.75
C GLY A 179 10.74 0.55 -1.99
N ARG A 180 10.38 -0.17 -0.93
CA ARG A 180 9.62 -1.43 -1.02
C ARG A 180 8.41 -1.42 -0.10
N ILE A 181 7.30 -1.92 -0.62
CA ILE A 181 6.08 -2.21 0.15
C ILE A 181 5.97 -3.71 0.30
N TYR A 182 5.91 -4.20 1.53
CA TYR A 182 5.67 -5.60 1.89
C TYR A 182 4.19 -5.74 2.21
N LEU A 183 3.39 -6.02 1.19
CA LEU A 183 1.94 -6.04 1.27
C LEU A 183 1.43 -7.44 1.60
N SER A 184 0.75 -7.60 2.73
CA SER A 184 0.02 -8.82 3.07
C SER A 184 -1.39 -8.81 2.50
N SER A 185 -1.85 -9.97 2.05
CA SER A 185 -3.22 -10.22 1.60
C SER A 185 -3.73 -11.50 2.25
N TYR A 186 -4.99 -11.47 2.71
CA TYR A 186 -5.63 -12.62 3.32
C TYR A 186 -5.67 -13.86 2.43
N HIS A 187 -5.70 -13.72 1.11
CA HIS A 187 -5.84 -14.88 0.24
C HIS A 187 -4.82 -14.93 -0.89
N ALA A 188 -3.97 -13.92 -0.98
CA ALA A 188 -2.91 -13.87 -1.98
C ALA A 188 -1.51 -13.87 -1.36
N GLY A 189 -1.40 -13.99 -0.02
CA GLY A 189 -0.10 -14.08 0.65
C GLY A 189 0.65 -12.75 0.70
N LEU A 190 1.98 -12.80 0.57
CA LEU A 190 2.85 -11.63 0.52
C LEU A 190 3.08 -11.18 -0.93
N TRP A 191 3.01 -9.88 -1.15
CA TRP A 191 3.43 -9.20 -2.38
C TRP A 191 4.42 -8.11 -2.04
N VAL A 192 5.58 -8.10 -2.70
CA VAL A 192 6.60 -7.06 -2.53
C VAL A 192 6.58 -6.16 -3.75
N ILE A 193 6.28 -4.88 -3.53
CA ILE A 193 6.07 -3.89 -4.59
C ILE A 193 7.18 -2.86 -4.53
N ASP A 194 7.79 -2.57 -5.67
CA ASP A 194 8.77 -1.51 -5.84
C ASP A 194 8.09 -0.15 -6.01
N ILE A 195 8.38 0.77 -5.09
CA ILE A 195 7.76 2.10 -5.04
C ILE A 195 8.18 2.93 -6.25
N GLU A 196 9.44 2.86 -6.65
CA GLU A 196 9.97 3.69 -7.74
C GLU A 196 9.39 3.29 -9.10
N SER A 197 9.14 1.99 -9.32
CA SER A 197 8.44 1.51 -10.52
C SER A 197 7.02 2.06 -10.60
N MET A 198 6.28 2.10 -9.49
CA MET A 198 4.95 2.75 -9.45
C MET A 198 5.05 4.26 -9.68
N MET A 199 6.05 4.93 -9.10
CA MET A 199 6.28 6.36 -9.30
C MET A 199 6.61 6.67 -10.76
N LEU A 200 7.50 5.91 -11.39
CA LEU A 200 7.88 6.11 -12.77
C LEU A 200 6.68 5.92 -13.71
N ALA A 201 5.90 4.85 -13.51
CA ALA A 201 4.68 4.59 -14.25
C ALA A 201 3.64 5.72 -14.10
N GLY A 202 3.56 6.33 -12.91
CA GLY A 202 2.68 7.48 -12.63
C GLY A 202 3.01 8.76 -13.40
N LEU A 203 4.17 8.83 -14.07
CA LEU A 203 4.54 9.93 -14.97
C LEU A 203 4.16 9.67 -16.44
N GLY A 204 3.78 8.44 -16.77
CA GLY A 204 3.45 7.99 -18.12
C GLY A 204 2.00 7.51 -18.27
N ASP A 205 1.70 6.98 -19.46
CA ASP A 205 0.41 6.35 -19.79
C ASP A 205 0.63 4.84 -20.06
N GLU A 206 1.47 4.20 -19.24
CA GLU A 206 1.83 2.79 -19.40
C GLU A 206 0.63 1.87 -19.14
N ASN A 207 0.69 0.64 -19.66
CA ASN A 207 -0.37 -0.33 -19.43
C ASN A 207 -0.34 -0.77 -17.96
N LYS A 208 -1.40 -0.46 -17.20
CA LYS A 208 -1.50 -0.77 -15.77
C LYS A 208 -1.24 -2.24 -15.44
N THR A 209 -1.75 -3.18 -16.24
CA THR A 209 -1.52 -4.61 -16.01
C THR A 209 -0.03 -4.98 -16.13
N GLU A 210 0.68 -4.38 -17.08
CA GLU A 210 2.12 -4.56 -17.22
C GLU A 210 2.86 -3.94 -16.02
N VAL A 211 2.49 -2.73 -15.63
CA VAL A 211 3.07 -2.04 -14.46
C VAL A 211 2.85 -2.82 -13.17
N HIS A 212 1.66 -3.40 -12.94
CA HIS A 212 1.41 -4.22 -11.74
C HIS A 212 2.39 -5.39 -11.65
N ALA A 213 2.66 -6.05 -12.78
CA ALA A 213 3.60 -7.16 -12.85
C ALA A 213 5.06 -6.67 -12.71
N GLU A 214 5.45 -5.59 -13.39
CA GLU A 214 6.81 -5.05 -13.37
C GLU A 214 7.20 -4.47 -12.01
N SER A 215 6.27 -3.80 -11.33
CA SER A 215 6.47 -3.30 -9.98
C SER A 215 6.45 -4.39 -8.91
N THR A 216 5.98 -5.61 -9.22
CA THR A 216 6.02 -6.75 -8.29
C THR A 216 7.39 -7.43 -8.36
N ILE A 217 8.24 -7.17 -7.35
CA ILE A 217 9.63 -7.67 -7.28
C ILE A 217 9.77 -8.96 -6.46
N GLY A 218 8.68 -9.42 -5.84
CA GLY A 218 8.63 -10.70 -5.15
C GLY A 218 7.24 -11.01 -4.65
N TYR A 219 6.95 -12.30 -4.45
CA TYR A 219 5.71 -12.73 -3.81
C TYR A 219 5.92 -14.05 -3.07
N HIS A 220 5.07 -14.33 -2.08
CA HIS A 220 4.97 -15.62 -1.43
C HIS A 220 3.51 -15.98 -1.20
N ILE A 221 3.05 -16.99 -1.93
CA ILE A 221 1.74 -17.59 -1.72
C ILE A 221 1.95 -18.76 -0.77
N SER A 222 1.43 -18.63 0.43
CA SER A 222 1.29 -19.78 1.29
C SER A 222 0.13 -20.62 0.73
N HIS A 223 0.25 -21.95 0.74
CA HIS A 223 -0.85 -22.86 0.41
C HIS A 223 -0.83 -24.08 1.33
N ALA A 224 -1.99 -24.71 1.51
CA ALA A 224 -2.09 -26.02 2.16
C ALA A 224 -1.53 -27.12 1.24
N GLU A 225 -1.48 -28.36 1.73
CA GLU A 225 -1.25 -29.51 0.85
C GLU A 225 -2.42 -29.62 -0.13
N ASP A 226 -2.14 -29.92 -1.40
CA ASP A 226 -3.16 -29.98 -2.45
C ASP A 226 -4.31 -30.93 -2.06
N GLY A 227 -5.53 -30.38 -2.01
CA GLY A 227 -6.74 -31.14 -1.69
C GLY A 227 -7.03 -31.32 -0.19
N GLU A 228 -6.18 -30.80 0.70
CA GLU A 228 -6.37 -30.84 2.15
C GLU A 228 -6.74 -29.44 2.70
N PRO A 229 -7.93 -29.27 3.29
CA PRO A 229 -8.29 -28.01 3.95
C PRO A 229 -7.37 -27.69 5.14
N LEU A 230 -7.22 -26.41 5.45
CA LEU A 230 -6.52 -26.00 6.67
C LEU A 230 -7.44 -26.19 7.89
N ASP A 231 -7.00 -26.99 8.86
CA ASP A 231 -7.68 -27.12 10.14
C ASP A 231 -7.47 -25.85 10.99
N SER A 232 -8.55 -25.21 11.41
CA SER A 232 -8.54 -24.01 12.25
C SER A 232 -9.57 -24.14 13.36
N SER A 233 -9.15 -23.88 14.60
CA SER A 233 -10.03 -23.95 15.76
C SER A 233 -10.99 -22.77 15.90
N TYR A 234 -10.86 -21.73 15.07
CA TYR A 234 -11.56 -20.45 15.25
C TYR A 234 -12.38 -20.00 14.05
N TYR A 235 -12.04 -20.44 12.84
CA TYR A 235 -12.62 -19.95 11.59
C TYR A 235 -12.60 -21.04 10.53
N ASP A 236 -13.61 -21.09 9.67
CA ASP A 236 -13.67 -21.99 8.51
C ASP A 236 -13.17 -21.23 7.29
N PHE A 237 -11.93 -21.51 6.90
CA PHE A 237 -11.16 -20.69 5.97
C PHE A 237 -10.81 -21.44 4.67
N GLY A 238 -11.33 -22.67 4.50
CA GLY A 238 -11.11 -23.46 3.30
C GLY A 238 -9.64 -23.89 3.11
N TRP A 239 -9.08 -23.57 1.93
CA TRP A 239 -7.85 -24.17 1.40
C TRP A 239 -6.65 -23.21 1.28
N THR A 240 -6.83 -21.90 1.52
CA THR A 240 -5.75 -20.90 1.43
C THR A 240 -5.31 -20.43 2.82
N PRO A 241 -4.02 -20.28 3.11
CA PRO A 241 -3.51 -19.62 4.31
C PRO A 241 -3.77 -18.11 4.30
N PHE A 242 -4.02 -17.57 5.49
CA PHE A 242 -4.51 -16.22 5.70
C PHE A 242 -3.44 -15.32 6.31
N ILE A 243 -2.67 -14.65 5.45
CA ILE A 243 -1.62 -13.74 5.90
C ILE A 243 -2.26 -12.42 6.37
N TRP A 244 -2.17 -12.19 7.68
CA TRP A 244 -2.72 -11.02 8.36
C TRP A 244 -1.73 -9.85 8.38
N ALA A 245 -0.43 -10.11 8.48
CA ALA A 245 0.56 -9.04 8.52
C ALA A 245 1.83 -9.48 7.81
N ALA A 246 2.50 -8.49 7.22
CA ALA A 246 3.83 -8.61 6.67
C ALA A 246 4.67 -7.47 7.24
N GLU A 247 5.62 -7.82 8.11
CA GLU A 247 6.46 -6.86 8.82
C GLU A 247 7.91 -7.07 8.37
N TYR A 248 8.53 -6.04 7.81
CA TYR A 248 9.93 -6.06 7.42
C TYR A 248 10.82 -5.68 8.60
N HIS A 249 11.86 -6.47 8.83
CA HIS A 249 12.86 -6.15 9.83
C HIS A 249 14.21 -6.76 9.46
N GLU A 250 15.23 -5.90 9.33
CA GLU A 250 16.64 -6.28 9.14
C GLU A 250 16.85 -7.34 8.02
N GLY A 251 16.19 -7.14 6.88
CA GLY A 251 16.28 -8.00 5.68
C GLY A 251 15.50 -9.29 5.73
N TYR A 252 14.56 -9.41 6.65
CA TYR A 252 13.57 -10.47 6.69
C TYR A 252 12.17 -9.88 6.73
N THR A 253 11.22 -10.57 6.12
CA THR A 253 9.80 -10.26 6.23
C THR A 253 9.13 -11.36 7.06
N TYR A 254 8.47 -10.94 8.13
CA TYR A 254 7.75 -11.78 9.07
C TYR A 254 6.27 -11.79 8.68
N LEU A 255 5.78 -12.96 8.27
CA LEU A 255 4.39 -13.13 7.85
C LEU A 255 3.60 -13.82 8.95
N SER A 256 2.63 -13.10 9.53
CA SER A 256 1.72 -13.66 10.52
C SER A 256 0.50 -14.25 9.83
N CYS A 257 0.35 -15.57 9.87
CA CYS A 257 -0.85 -16.26 9.41
C CYS A 257 -1.75 -16.60 10.59
N ILE A 258 -3.04 -16.26 10.48
CA ILE A 258 -4.03 -16.53 11.54
C ILE A 258 -4.31 -18.02 11.74
N THR A 259 -4.02 -18.86 10.74
CA THR A 259 -4.27 -20.31 10.80
C THR A 259 -2.99 -21.12 11.05
N THR A 260 -1.91 -20.82 10.34
CA THR A 260 -0.72 -21.69 10.28
C THR A 260 0.48 -21.17 11.06
N GLY A 261 0.42 -19.95 11.62
CA GLY A 261 1.48 -19.37 12.44
C GLY A 261 2.41 -18.42 11.68
N LEU A 262 3.70 -18.43 12.00
CA LEU A 262 4.67 -17.44 11.50
C LEU A 262 5.52 -18.02 10.36
N TYR A 263 5.57 -17.31 9.25
CA TYR A 263 6.57 -17.53 8.20
C TYR A 263 7.64 -16.44 8.25
N ILE A 264 8.87 -16.79 7.93
CA ILE A 264 9.98 -15.84 7.80
C ILE A 264 10.54 -16.02 6.41
N VAL A 265 10.42 -14.99 5.59
CA VAL A 265 10.92 -14.98 4.22
C VAL A 265 11.97 -13.88 4.07
N GLN A 266 12.80 -13.99 3.04
CA GLN A 266 13.82 -13.00 2.72
C GLN A 266 13.84 -12.80 1.21
N LEU A 267 13.70 -11.55 0.78
CA LEU A 267 13.90 -11.19 -0.61
C LEU A 267 15.40 -11.11 -0.90
N ASP A 268 15.87 -11.75 -1.97
CA ASP A 268 17.30 -11.85 -2.28
C ASP A 268 17.97 -10.48 -2.44
N ILE A 269 17.25 -9.51 -3.03
CA ILE A 269 17.74 -8.13 -3.23
C ILE A 269 17.74 -7.31 -1.94
N ASP A 270 17.11 -7.79 -0.86
CA ASP A 270 17.16 -7.12 0.44
C ASP A 270 18.41 -7.49 1.25
N ARG A 271 19.06 -8.61 0.92
CA ARG A 271 20.25 -9.10 1.64
C ARG A 271 21.37 -8.08 1.83
N PRO A 272 21.70 -7.23 0.84
CA PRO A 272 22.77 -6.24 1.01
C PRO A 272 22.47 -5.18 2.09
N TYR A 273 21.21 -5.01 2.48
CA TYR A 273 20.80 -3.99 3.47
C TYR A 273 20.79 -4.50 4.92
N ILE A 274 21.23 -5.74 5.14
CA ILE A 274 21.34 -6.36 6.48
C ILE A 274 22.68 -5.96 7.08
N ASN A 275 22.64 -5.21 8.19
CA ASN A 275 23.82 -4.85 8.96
C ASN A 275 24.18 -5.90 10.01
#